data_AF-A0A7G9BGW2-F1
#
_entry.id   AF-A0A7G9BGW2-F1
#
_cell.length_a   1.000
_cell.length_b   1.000
_cell.length_c   1.000
_cell.angle_alpha   90.00
_cell.angle_beta   90.00
_cell.angle_gamma   90.00
#
_symmetry.space_group_name_H-M   'P 1'
#
loop_
_entity.id
_entity.type
_entity.pdbx_description
1 polymer ?
#
loop_
_entity_poly.entity_id
_entity_poly.type
_entity_poly.pdbx_seq_one_letter_code
_entity_poly.pdbx_strand_id
1 'polypeptide(L)' 'MYISDLYGQRKEVTDLDKAIAQAENFKDMHHIPPVESDKERQAYWRDIYKKLVQLKSKENEQSCG' A
#
# COMPACT_ATOMS: atom_id res chain seq x y z
N MET A 1 -10.23 6.22 6.45
CA MET A 1 -9.05 5.87 7.29
C MET A 1 -7.82 6.60 6.76
N TYR A 2 -6.66 6.52 7.43
CA TYR A 2 -5.43 7.16 6.94
C TYR A 2 -4.20 6.26 7.11
N ILE A 3 -3.26 6.38 6.18
CA ILE A 3 -1.90 5.85 6.29
C ILE A 3 -0.88 6.98 6.05
N SER A 4 0.33 6.85 6.58
CA SER A 4 1.46 7.70 6.18
C SER A 4 2.29 6.93 5.16
N ASP A 5 2.56 7.52 4.00
CA ASP A 5 3.41 6.90 2.98
C ASP A 5 4.90 6.89 3.39
N LEU A 6 5.76 6.40 2.49
CA LEU A 6 7.20 6.30 2.73
C LEU A 6 7.89 7.67 2.92
N TYR A 7 7.26 8.76 2.45
CA TYR A 7 7.75 10.13 2.57
C TYR A 7 7.11 10.89 3.74
N GLY A 8 6.38 10.20 4.61
CA GLY A 8 5.68 10.79 5.75
C GLY A 8 4.43 11.58 5.37
N GLN A 9 3.98 11.51 4.12
CA GLN A 9 2.75 12.19 3.70
C GLN A 9 1.54 11.36 4.10
N ARG A 10 0.56 12.02 4.72
CA ARG A 10 -0.71 11.40 5.08
C ARG A 10 -1.55 11.19 3.81
N LYS A 11 -2.01 9.95 3.60
CA LYS A 11 -2.93 9.57 2.53
C LYS A 11 -4.26 9.15 3.12
N GLU A 12 -5.33 9.68 2.57
CA GLU A 12 -6.69 9.26 2.90
C GLU A 12 -7.01 7.96 2.18
N VAL A 13 -7.54 6.99 2.91
CA VAL A 13 -8.02 5.71 2.40
C VAL A 13 -9.55 5.72 2.51
N THR A 14 -10.20 5.83 1.35
CA THR A 14 -11.67 5.92 1.21
C THR A 14 -12.32 4.55 1.04
N ASP A 15 -11.62 3.61 0.41
CA ASP A 15 -12.04 2.23 0.18
C ASP A 15 -10.84 1.32 0.41
N LEU A 16 -10.82 0.62 1.55
CA LEU A 16 -9.65 -0.15 1.99
C LEU A 16 -9.38 -1.36 1.08
N ASP A 17 -10.42 -2.08 0.67
CA ASP A 17 -10.29 -3.25 -0.19
C ASP A 17 -9.77 -2.89 -1.57
N LYS A 18 -10.31 -1.82 -2.18
CA LYS A 18 -9.79 -1.34 -3.46
C LYS A 18 -8.37 -0.81 -3.36
N ALA A 19 -8.02 -0.14 -2.27
CA ALA A 19 -6.67 0.35 -2.05
C ALA A 19 -5.66 -0.81 -1.93
N ILE A 20 -6.02 -1.90 -1.23
CA ILE A 20 -5.18 -3.10 -1.11
C ILE A 20 -4.99 -3.74 -2.48
N ALA A 21 -6.08 -3.97 -3.22
CA ALA A 21 -6.03 -4.55 -4.56
C ALA A 21 -5.19 -3.70 -5.53
N GLN A 22 -5.29 -2.37 -5.44
CA GLN A 22 -4.45 -1.46 -6.21
C GLN A 22 -2.97 -1.65 -5.86
N ALA A 23 -2.61 -1.57 -4.57
CA ALA A 23 -1.22 -1.68 -4.15
C ALA A 23 -0.62 -3.07 -4.46
N GLU A 24 -1.41 -4.13 -4.38
CA GLU A 24 -1.01 -5.48 -4.78
C GLU A 24 -0.61 -5.56 -6.27
N ASN A 25 -1.36 -4.91 -7.14
CA ASN A 25 -1.06 -4.88 -8.58
C ASN A 25 0.24 -4.11 -8.89
N PHE A 26 0.54 -3.05 -8.15
CA PHE A 26 1.69 -2.18 -8.44
C PHE A 26 2.99 -2.57 -7.72
N LYS A 27 2.94 -3.30 -6.61
CA LYS A 27 4.13 -3.54 -5.74
C LYS A 27 5.29 -4.27 -6.41
N ASP A 28 5.05 -4.98 -7.50
CA ASP A 28 6.06 -5.73 -8.26
C ASP A 28 6.13 -5.34 -9.75
N MET A 29 5.43 -4.27 -10.15
CA MET A 29 5.49 -3.75 -11.53
C MET A 29 6.87 -3.17 -11.84
N HIS A 30 7.32 -3.36 -13.08
CA HIS A 30 8.59 -2.87 -13.60
C HIS A 30 8.48 -2.67 -15.12
N HIS A 31 9.37 -1.85 -15.67
CA HIS A 31 9.48 -1.67 -17.12
C HIS A 31 10.17 -2.87 -17.78
N ILE A 32 9.97 -3.03 -19.09
CA ILE A 32 10.70 -3.99 -19.92
C ILE A 32 11.35 -3.21 -21.08
N PRO A 33 12.69 -3.02 -21.08
CA PRO A 33 13.64 -3.46 -20.07
C PRO A 33 13.50 -2.69 -18.73
N PRO A 34 13.94 -3.26 -17.59
CA PRO A 34 13.88 -2.59 -16.29
C PRO A 34 14.67 -1.28 -16.26
N VAL A 35 14.18 -0.32 -15.49
CA VAL A 35 14.85 0.98 -15.25
C VAL A 35 15.12 1.18 -13.76
N GLU A 36 16.12 1.99 -13.41
CA GLU A 36 16.50 2.18 -11.99
C GLU A 36 15.35 2.68 -11.10
N SER A 37 14.44 3.50 -11.66
CA SER A 37 13.27 3.99 -10.92
C SER A 37 12.25 2.89 -10.56
N ASP A 38 12.35 1.68 -11.12
CA ASP A 38 11.47 0.57 -10.76
C ASP A 38 11.67 0.15 -9.31
N LYS A 39 12.92 0.16 -8.82
CA LYS A 39 13.25 -0.21 -7.44
C LYS A 39 12.58 0.74 -6.45
N GLU A 40 12.63 2.04 -6.71
CA GLU A 40 12.01 3.06 -5.87
C GLU A 40 10.48 2.95 -5.85
N ARG A 41 9.85 2.73 -7.02
CA ARG A 41 8.40 2.53 -7.12
C ARG A 41 7.95 1.26 -6.42
N GLN A 42 8.66 0.16 -6.58
CA GLN A 42 8.37 -1.10 -5.89
C GLN A 42 8.50 -0.96 -4.37
N ALA A 43 9.55 -0.28 -3.89
CA ALA A 43 9.71 -0.01 -2.46
C ALA A 43 8.53 0.79 -1.90
N TYR A 44 8.11 1.84 -2.61
CA TYR A 44 6.95 2.65 -2.26
C TYR A 44 5.67 1.81 -2.21
N TRP A 45 5.35 1.06 -3.26
CA TRP A 45 4.10 0.29 -3.32
C TRP A 45 4.07 -0.90 -2.36
N ARG A 46 5.21 -1.55 -2.09
CA ARG A 46 5.30 -2.60 -1.05
C ARG A 46 5.03 -2.04 0.34
N ASP A 47 5.55 -0.86 0.65
CA ASP A 47 5.29 -0.17 1.91
C ASP A 47 3.80 0.20 2.06
N ILE A 48 3.19 0.79 1.02
CA ILE A 48 1.75 1.10 0.98
C ILE A 48 0.92 -0.17 1.18
N TYR A 49 1.19 -1.25 0.44
CA TYR A 49 0.47 -2.52 0.54
C TYR A 49 0.53 -3.07 1.97
N LYS A 50 1.72 -3.11 2.58
CA LYS A 50 1.91 -3.59 3.97
C LYS A 50 1.08 -2.78 4.95
N LYS A 51 1.08 -1.45 4.85
CA LYS A 51 0.33 -0.56 5.75
C LYS A 51 -1.18 -0.72 5.60
N LEU A 52 -1.67 -0.91 4.38
CA LEU A 52 -3.10 -1.16 4.12
C LEU A 52 -3.55 -2.52 4.68
N VAL A 53 -2.76 -3.58 4.50
CA VAL A 53 -3.06 -4.90 5.09
C VAL A 53 -3.08 -4.83 6.62
N GLN A 54 -2.11 -4.14 7.23
CA GLN A 54 -2.09 -3.93 8.69
C GLN A 54 -3.31 -3.14 9.19
N LEU A 55 -3.76 -2.15 8.42
CA LEU A 55 -4.95 -1.38 8.74
C LEU A 55 -6.20 -2.28 8.71
N LYS A 56 -6.33 -3.15 7.70
CA LYS A 56 -7.43 -4.12 7.60
C LYS A 56 -7.44 -5.13 8.75
N SER A 57 -6.28 -5.64 9.15
CA SER A 57 -6.18 -6.53 10.32
C SER A 57 -6.69 -5.86 11.60
N LYS A 58 -6.34 -4.59 11.81
CA LYS A 58 -6.81 -3.82 12.99
C LYS A 58 -8.31 -3.57 12.98
N GLU A 59 -8.92 -3.31 11.82
CA GLU A 59 -10.38 -3.17 11.73
C GLU A 59 -11.10 -4.47 12.07
N ASN A 60 -10.58 -5.62 11.60
CA ASN A 60 -11.15 -6.92 11.91
C ASN A 60 -11.02 -7.27 13.40
N GLU A 61 -9.90 -6.93 14.05
CA GLU A 61 -9.71 -7.12 15.49
C GLU A 61 -10.70 -6.26 16.31
N GLN A 62 -11.03 -5.06 15.85
CA GLN A 62 -11.98 -4.15 16.53
C GLN A 62 -13.45 -4.55 16.33
N SER A 63 -13.77 -5.31 15.28
CA SER A 63 -15.15 -5.76 15.01
C SER A 63 -15.61 -6.94 15.88
N CYS A 64 -14.72 -7.55 16.67
CA CYS A 64 -15.02 -8.69 17.54
C CYS A 64 -15.04 -8.35 19.05
N GLY A 65 -15.00 -7.06 19.42
CA GLY A 65 -15.02 -6.57 20.80
C GLY A 65 -16.40 -6.13 21.28
#